data_AF-A2FD86-F1
#
_entry.id   AF-A2FD86-F1
#
_cell.length_a   1.000
_cell.length_b   1.000
_cell.length_c   1.000
_cell.angle_alpha   90.00
_cell.angle_beta   90.00
_cell.angle_gamma   90.00
#
_symmetry.space_group_name_H-M   'P 1'
#
loop_
_entity.id
_entity.type
_entity.pdbx_description
1 polymer ?
#
loop_
_entity_poly.entity_id
_entity_poly.type
_entity_poly.pdbx_seq_one_letter_code
_entity_poly.pdbx_strand_id
1 'polypeptide(L)'
;MSDSLTINYEYTADHINDYVQAETFFHLFDVEDIPKILKNLKFSANDFVTLIMQSHNTITSSELYICTRKANVSVKNLDEVISTLKSVKTYMKLGVLNGIVDFLDNTEKEISDTTEKIQKLQEELIEAKKIKVTSIP
;
A
#
# COMPACT_ATOMS: atom_id res chain seq x y z
N MET A 1 -20.57 7.94 33.15
CA MET A 1 -20.67 9.18 32.37
C MET A 1 -19.26 9.75 32.33
N SER A 2 -18.43 9.26 31.42
CA SER A 2 -17.10 9.82 31.19
C SER A 2 -17.27 11.03 30.26
N ASP A 3 -16.71 12.17 30.64
CA ASP A 3 -16.68 13.36 29.80
C ASP A 3 -16.12 12.97 28.43
N SER A 4 -16.97 13.06 27.40
CA SER A 4 -16.53 12.87 26.02
C SER A 4 -15.55 13.99 25.71
N LEU A 5 -14.26 13.68 25.79
CA LEU A 5 -13.22 14.52 25.22
C LEU A 5 -13.55 14.65 23.74
N THR A 6 -14.04 15.83 23.35
CA THR A 6 -14.27 16.16 21.94
C THR A 6 -12.95 15.98 21.20
N ILE A 7 -12.86 14.95 20.36
CA ILE A 7 -11.68 14.71 19.53
C ILE A 7 -11.46 15.92 18.63
N ASN A 8 -10.28 16.53 18.75
CA ASN A 8 -9.84 17.53 17.80
C ASN A 8 -9.32 16.81 16.54
N TYR A 9 -10.22 16.64 15.57
CA TYR A 9 -9.92 15.92 14.32
C TYR A 9 -8.81 16.58 13.50
N GLU A 10 -8.69 17.91 13.55
CA GLU A 10 -7.66 18.65 12.82
C GLU A 10 -6.28 18.39 13.42
N TYR A 11 -6.15 18.56 14.74
CA TYR A 11 -4.90 18.23 15.45
C TYR A 11 -4.51 16.75 15.29
N THR A 12 -5.50 15.85 15.38
CA THR A 12 -5.28 14.41 15.23
C THR A 12 -4.79 14.07 13.82
N ALA A 13 -5.34 14.74 12.81
CA ALA A 13 -4.92 14.56 11.43
C ALA A 13 -3.47 15.03 11.22
N ASP A 14 -3.09 16.18 11.79
CA ASP A 14 -1.74 16.74 11.69
C ASP A 14 -0.68 15.87 12.38
N HIS A 15 -1.06 15.12 13.42
CA HIS A 15 -0.18 14.25 14.19
C HIS A 15 -0.40 12.75 13.90
N ILE A 16 -1.11 12.40 12.82
CA ILE A 16 -1.45 11.01 12.53
C ILE A 16 -0.21 10.12 12.47
N ASN A 17 0.87 10.64 11.88
CA ASN A 17 2.10 9.87 11.73
C ASN A 17 2.70 9.50 13.08
N ASP A 18 2.62 10.38 14.09
CA ASP A 18 3.14 10.09 15.43
C ASP A 18 2.42 8.90 16.06
N TYR A 19 1.09 8.84 15.91
CA TYR A 19 0.29 7.71 16.42
C TYR A 19 0.53 6.41 15.65
N VAL A 20 0.74 6.49 14.33
CA VAL A 20 1.04 5.32 13.48
C VAL A 20 2.42 4.76 13.78
N GLN A 21 3.46 5.61 13.83
CA GLN A 21 4.84 5.18 14.09
C GLN A 21 5.03 4.69 15.53
N ALA A 22 4.29 5.23 16.48
CA ALA A 22 4.31 4.76 17.87
C ALA A 22 3.47 3.49 18.12
N GLU A 23 2.79 2.96 17.09
CA GLU A 23 1.86 1.82 17.20
C GLU A 23 0.72 2.03 18.25
N THR A 24 0.28 3.27 18.44
CA THR A 24 -0.70 3.63 19.48
C THR A 24 -2.09 3.93 18.93
N PHE A 25 -2.27 4.04 17.61
CA PHE A 25 -3.47 4.58 16.99
C PHE A 25 -4.76 3.85 17.44
N PHE A 26 -4.80 2.52 17.32
CA PHE A 26 -6.00 1.74 17.70
C PHE A 26 -6.19 1.59 19.22
N HIS A 27 -5.20 2.00 20.03
CA HIS A 27 -5.33 2.06 21.48
C HIS A 27 -5.89 3.40 21.97
N LEU A 28 -5.69 4.47 21.20
CA LEU A 28 -6.06 5.83 21.58
C LEU A 28 -7.44 6.26 21.08
N PHE A 29 -7.88 5.71 19.94
CA PHE A 29 -9.12 6.14 19.29
C PHE A 29 -10.15 5.02 19.26
N ASP A 30 -11.39 5.37 19.63
CA ASP A 30 -12.53 4.47 19.56
C ASP A 30 -12.89 4.14 18.10
N VAL A 31 -13.42 2.94 17.88
CA VAL A 31 -13.78 2.40 16.56
C VAL A 31 -14.74 3.30 15.80
N GLU A 32 -15.63 4.00 16.51
CA GLU A 32 -16.62 4.94 15.97
C GLU A 32 -16.02 6.24 15.44
N ASP A 33 -14.87 6.65 15.97
CA ASP A 33 -14.21 7.92 15.63
C ASP A 33 -13.10 7.76 14.61
N ILE A 34 -12.45 6.60 14.56
CA ILE A 34 -11.43 6.26 13.55
C ILE A 34 -11.88 6.58 12.11
N PRO A 35 -13.07 6.16 11.62
CA PRO A 35 -13.51 6.49 10.27
C PRO A 35 -13.60 7.99 9.99
N LYS A 36 -13.88 8.81 11.02
CA LYS A 36 -13.98 10.27 10.90
C LYS A 36 -12.59 10.89 10.80
N ILE A 37 -11.64 10.40 11.60
CA ILE A 37 -10.22 10.78 11.57
C ILE A 37 -9.62 10.45 10.20
N LEU A 38 -9.77 9.20 9.75
CA LEU A 38 -9.12 8.71 8.53
C LEU A 38 -9.70 9.31 7.23
N LYS A 39 -10.96 9.78 7.23
CA LYS A 39 -11.65 10.28 6.03
C LYS A 39 -10.92 11.47 5.38
N ASN A 40 -10.31 12.35 6.18
CA ASN A 40 -9.68 13.57 5.69
C ASN A 40 -8.16 13.40 5.45
N LEU A 41 -7.65 12.19 5.66
CA LEU A 41 -6.23 11.89 5.55
C LEU A 41 -5.87 11.27 4.22
N LYS A 42 -4.67 11.59 3.75
CA LYS A 42 -4.05 10.97 2.59
C LYS A 42 -2.82 10.19 3.06
N PHE A 43 -2.90 8.87 2.96
CA PHE A 43 -1.82 7.98 3.34
C PHE A 43 -0.93 7.69 2.14
N SER A 44 0.37 7.50 2.39
CA SER A 44 1.18 6.68 1.47
C SER A 44 0.78 5.21 1.61
N ALA A 45 1.08 4.40 0.59
CA ALA A 45 0.89 2.96 0.67
C ALA A 45 1.53 2.35 1.93
N ASN A 46 2.78 2.75 2.22
CA ASN A 46 3.52 2.25 3.37
C ASN A 46 2.87 2.62 4.71
N ASP A 47 2.49 3.90 4.89
CA ASP A 47 1.88 4.36 6.14
C ASP A 47 0.52 3.68 6.37
N PHE A 48 -0.25 3.46 5.30
CA PHE A 48 -1.51 2.74 5.39
C PHE A 48 -1.30 1.27 5.77
N VAL A 49 -0.30 0.61 5.18
CA VAL A 49 0.07 -0.77 5.54
C VAL A 49 0.49 -0.85 7.01
N THR A 50 1.39 0.03 7.46
CA THR A 50 1.80 0.11 8.87
C THR A 50 0.60 0.34 9.79
N LEU A 51 -0.31 1.26 9.42
CA LEU A 51 -1.54 1.50 10.16
C LEU A 51 -2.37 0.22 10.28
N ILE A 52 -2.68 -0.50 9.22
CA ILE A 52 -3.54 -1.68 9.34
C ILE A 52 -2.85 -2.88 10.01
N MET A 53 -1.52 -2.98 9.96
CA MET A 53 -0.76 -4.03 10.62
C MET A 53 -0.88 -3.99 12.15
N GLN A 54 -0.77 -2.81 12.76
CA GLN A 54 -0.86 -2.64 14.22
C GLN A 54 -2.24 -3.00 14.79
N SER A 55 -3.28 -3.08 13.96
CA SER A 55 -4.65 -3.40 14.42
C SER A 55 -4.85 -4.84 14.91
N HIS A 56 -3.92 -5.76 14.57
CA HIS A 56 -4.10 -7.21 14.69
C HIS A 56 -4.50 -7.69 16.09
N ASN A 57 -4.03 -7.00 17.14
CA ASN A 57 -4.27 -7.39 18.53
C ASN A 57 -5.33 -6.52 19.23
N THR A 58 -5.85 -5.50 18.55
CA THR A 58 -6.65 -4.44 19.18
C THR A 58 -8.10 -4.47 18.73
N ILE A 59 -8.35 -4.77 17.44
CA ILE A 59 -9.69 -4.81 16.86
C ILE A 59 -9.85 -6.01 15.91
N THR A 60 -11.08 -6.40 15.65
CA THR A 60 -11.38 -7.48 14.70
C THR A 60 -11.15 -7.04 13.25
N SER A 61 -10.97 -8.00 12.34
CA SER A 61 -10.82 -7.71 10.90
C SER A 61 -12.03 -7.01 10.29
N SER A 62 -13.24 -7.23 10.83
CA SER A 62 -14.47 -6.56 10.37
C SER A 62 -14.52 -5.10 10.85
N GLU A 63 -14.13 -4.84 12.09
CA GLU A 63 -14.00 -3.48 12.61
C GLU A 63 -12.92 -2.71 11.86
N LEU A 64 -11.77 -3.35 11.60
CA LEU A 64 -10.69 -2.76 10.81
C LEU A 64 -11.19 -2.30 9.44
N TYR A 65 -11.93 -3.17 8.74
CA TYR A 65 -12.54 -2.79 7.46
C TYR A 65 -13.47 -1.57 7.60
N ILE A 66 -14.33 -1.54 8.62
CA ILE A 66 -15.24 -0.41 8.86
C ILE A 66 -14.46 0.88 9.16
N CYS A 67 -13.42 0.79 9.98
CA CYS A 67 -12.52 1.88 10.36
C CYS A 67 -11.85 2.51 9.13
N THR A 68 -11.29 1.68 8.25
CA THR A 68 -10.37 2.14 7.21
C THR A 68 -11.00 2.27 5.83
N ARG A 69 -12.24 1.81 5.59
CA ARG A 69 -12.86 1.81 4.24
C ARG A 69 -13.01 3.19 3.57
N LYS A 70 -12.87 4.29 4.32
CA LYS A 70 -12.93 5.67 3.82
C LYS A 70 -11.55 6.32 3.68
N ALA A 71 -10.47 5.63 4.04
CA ALA A 71 -9.12 6.16 3.92
C ALA A 71 -8.74 6.34 2.45
N ASN A 72 -8.01 7.42 2.15
CA ASN A 72 -7.45 7.66 0.82
C ASN A 72 -5.97 7.26 0.80
N VAL A 73 -5.62 6.28 -0.03
CA VAL A 73 -4.25 5.76 -0.14
C VAL A 73 -3.66 6.14 -1.48
N SER A 74 -2.53 6.83 -1.44
CA SER A 74 -1.73 7.19 -2.62
C SER A 74 -0.71 6.08 -2.90
N VAL A 75 -0.74 5.56 -4.12
CA VAL A 75 0.20 4.54 -4.63
C VAL A 75 1.05 5.15 -5.75
N LYS A 76 2.32 4.76 -5.84
CA LYS A 76 3.30 5.31 -6.80
C LYS A 76 3.73 4.32 -7.89
N ASN A 77 3.63 3.02 -7.63
CA ASN A 77 4.07 1.96 -8.54
C ASN A 77 3.25 0.68 -8.31
N LEU A 78 3.50 -0.34 -9.14
CA LEU A 78 2.77 -1.61 -9.10
C LEU A 78 3.05 -2.37 -7.79
N ASP A 79 4.29 -2.37 -7.31
CA ASP A 79 4.69 -3.02 -6.06
C ASP A 79 3.89 -2.47 -4.86
N GLU A 80 3.71 -1.15 -4.79
CA GLU A 80 2.89 -0.49 -3.77
C GLU A 80 1.41 -0.88 -3.87
N VAL A 81 0.87 -1.03 -5.09
CA VAL A 81 -0.50 -1.51 -5.31
C VAL A 81 -0.64 -2.95 -4.79
N ILE A 82 0.27 -3.83 -5.18
CA ILE A 82 0.28 -5.25 -4.80
C ILE A 82 0.42 -5.40 -3.29
N SER A 83 1.39 -4.71 -2.68
CA SER A 83 1.63 -4.73 -1.22
C SER A 83 0.42 -4.23 -0.43
N THR A 84 -0.20 -3.13 -0.88
CA THR A 84 -1.42 -2.59 -0.25
C THR A 84 -2.57 -3.60 -0.31
N LEU A 85 -2.82 -4.20 -1.48
CA LEU A 85 -3.89 -5.18 -1.66
C LEU A 85 -3.64 -6.46 -0.86
N LYS A 86 -2.40 -6.96 -0.83
CA LYS A 86 -1.99 -8.11 0.01
C LYS A 86 -2.23 -7.85 1.48
N SER A 87 -1.90 -6.65 1.96
CA SER A 87 -2.09 -6.26 3.35
C SER A 87 -3.58 -6.14 3.69
N VAL A 88 -4.37 -5.46 2.85
CA VAL A 88 -5.83 -5.38 2.99
C VAL A 88 -6.46 -6.77 3.01
N LYS A 89 -6.09 -7.65 2.07
CA LYS A 89 -6.54 -9.05 2.02
C LYS A 89 -6.24 -9.78 3.33
N THR A 90 -5.03 -9.64 3.84
CA THR A 90 -4.54 -10.37 5.02
C THR A 90 -5.20 -9.89 6.31
N TYR A 91 -5.14 -8.59 6.60
CA TYR A 91 -5.59 -8.03 7.87
C TYR A 91 -7.12 -7.88 7.94
N MET A 92 -7.79 -7.69 6.80
CA MET A 92 -9.26 -7.61 6.74
C MET A 92 -9.93 -8.92 6.31
N LYS A 93 -9.16 -9.97 6.03
CA LYS A 93 -9.64 -11.31 5.62
C LYS A 93 -10.55 -11.27 4.36
N LEU A 94 -10.23 -10.40 3.40
CA LEU A 94 -11.03 -10.22 2.18
C LEU A 94 -10.68 -11.24 1.10
N GLY A 95 -11.31 -12.41 1.15
CA GLY A 95 -11.10 -13.50 0.18
C GLY A 95 -11.37 -13.13 -1.29
N VAL A 96 -12.21 -12.13 -1.54
CA VAL A 96 -12.48 -11.60 -2.89
C VAL A 96 -11.22 -11.07 -3.58
N LEU A 97 -10.20 -10.67 -2.81
CA LEU A 97 -8.94 -10.15 -3.34
C LEU A 97 -7.97 -11.26 -3.77
N ASN A 98 -8.25 -12.54 -3.50
CA ASN A 98 -7.33 -13.63 -3.84
C ASN A 98 -6.95 -13.65 -5.32
N GLY A 99 -7.94 -13.80 -6.21
CA GLY A 99 -7.68 -13.85 -7.64
C GLY A 99 -7.15 -12.53 -8.22
N ILE A 100 -7.47 -11.39 -7.59
CA ILE A 100 -6.96 -10.07 -7.99
C ILE A 100 -5.46 -9.98 -7.69
N VAL A 101 -5.05 -10.36 -6.47
CA VAL A 101 -3.65 -10.36 -6.07
C VAL A 101 -2.86 -11.35 -6.94
N ASP A 102 -3.38 -12.56 -7.16
CA ASP A 102 -2.70 -13.57 -7.98
C ASP A 102 -2.52 -13.09 -9.43
N PHE A 103 -3.51 -12.40 -10.00
CA PHE A 103 -3.41 -11.80 -11.33
C PHE A 103 -2.34 -10.71 -11.40
N LEU A 104 -2.30 -9.82 -10.40
CA LEU A 104 -1.33 -8.73 -10.36
C LEU A 104 0.10 -9.24 -10.15
N ASP A 105 0.30 -10.25 -9.29
CA ASP A 105 1.61 -10.90 -9.09
C ASP A 105 2.12 -11.53 -10.39
N ASN A 106 1.25 -12.21 -11.14
CA ASN A 106 1.62 -12.76 -12.45
C ASN A 106 1.94 -11.66 -13.46
N THR A 107 1.17 -10.57 -13.46
CA THR A 107 1.38 -9.43 -14.35
C THR A 107 2.72 -8.73 -14.06
N GLU A 108 3.05 -8.51 -12.78
CA GLU A 108 4.33 -7.95 -12.36
C GLU A 108 5.51 -8.81 -12.85
N LYS A 109 5.39 -10.13 -12.71
CA LYS A 109 6.39 -11.07 -13.23
C LYS A 109 6.52 -11.01 -14.74
N GLU A 110 5.41 -11.01 -15.49
CA GLU A 110 5.43 -10.91 -16.96
C GLU A 110 6.08 -9.61 -17.43
N ILE A 111 5.85 -8.50 -16.74
CA ILE A 111 6.51 -7.22 -17.01
C ILE A 111 8.01 -7.37 -16.79
N SER A 112 8.44 -7.91 -15.65
CA SER A 112 9.86 -8.14 -15.33
C SER A 112 10.55 -9.00 -16.40
N ASP A 113 9.98 -10.16 -16.72
CA ASP A 113 10.49 -11.09 -17.72
C ASP A 113 10.59 -10.44 -19.11
N THR A 114 9.64 -9.57 -19.46
CA THR A 114 9.62 -8.84 -20.72
C THR A 114 10.68 -7.74 -20.74
N THR A 115 10.85 -7.01 -19.65
CA THR A 115 11.89 -5.98 -19.50
C THR A 115 13.29 -6.57 -19.64
N GLU A 116 13.56 -7.71 -19.01
CA GLU A 116 14.86 -8.41 -19.15
C GLU A 116 15.13 -8.84 -20.59
N LYS A 117 14.13 -9.40 -21.28
CA LYS A 117 14.25 -9.77 -22.70
C LYS A 117 14.54 -8.55 -23.57
N ILE A 118 13.88 -7.43 -23.33
CA ILE A 118 14.10 -6.18 -24.07
C ILE A 118 15.53 -5.67 -23.86
N GLN A 119 16.02 -5.65 -22.61
CA GLN A 119 17.38 -5.23 -22.29
C GLN A 119 18.42 -6.09 -23.02
N LYS A 120 18.27 -7.42 -22.98
CA LYS A 120 19.16 -8.34 -23.68
C LYS A 120 19.18 -8.10 -25.20
N LEU A 121 18.00 -7.94 -25.81
CA LEU A 121 17.90 -7.66 -27.25
C LEU A 121 18.53 -6.29 -27.62
N GLN A 122 18.43 -5.30 -26.74
CA GLN A 122 19.08 -4.00 -26.94
C GLN A 122 20.61 -4.11 -26.91
N GLU A 123 21.17 -4.90 -25.98
CA GLU A 123 22.61 -5.17 -25.92
C GLU A 123 23.12 -5.88 -27.17
N GLU A 124 22.44 -6.95 -27.60
CA GLU A 124 22.76 -7.69 -28.83
C GLU A 124 22.72 -6.78 -30.07
N LEU A 125 21.72 -5.88 -30.15
CA LEU A 125 21.61 -4.91 -31.24
C LEU A 125 22.75 -3.88 -31.25
N ILE A 126 23.16 -3.39 -30.07
CA ILE A 126 24.28 -2.46 -29.94
C ILE A 126 25.58 -3.13 -30.40
N GLU A 127 25.81 -4.38 -30.00
CA GLU A 127 27.02 -5.11 -30.37
C GLU A 127 27.07 -5.40 -31.89
N ALA A 128 25.95 -5.83 -32.47
CA ALA A 128 25.83 -6.05 -33.91
C ALA A 128 26.10 -4.77 -34.73
N LYS A 129 25.70 -3.59 -34.23
CA LYS A 129 25.95 -2.30 -34.88
C LYS A 129 27.43 -1.89 -34.83
N LYS A 130 28.13 -2.14 -33.71
CA LYS A 130 29.57 -1.84 -33.60
C LYS A 130 30.39 -2.63 -34.64
N ILE A 131 30.10 -3.93 -34.78
CA ILE A 131 30.78 -4.80 -35.74
C ILE A 131 30.58 -4.28 -37.18
N LYS A 132 29.38 -3.78 -37.51
CA LYS A 132 29.12 -3.21 -38.85
C LYS A 132 29.91 -1.94 -39.15
N VAL A 133 30.17 -1.08 -38.16
CA VAL A 133 30.91 0.18 -38.35
C VAL A 133 32.41 -0.06 -38.54
N THR A 134 32.99 -1.07 -37.90
CA THR A 134 34.40 -1.44 -38.09
C THR A 134 34.68 -2.25 -39.37
N SER A 135 33.63 -2.67 -40.08
CA SER A 135 33.73 -3.51 -41.30
C SER A 135 33.59 -2.72 -42.61
N ILE A 136 33.49 -1.40 -42.57
CA ILE A 136 33.42 -0.54 -43.77
C ILE A 136 34.85 -0.04 -44.08
N PRO A 137 35.47 -0.48 -45.19
CA PRO A 137 36.78 0.00 -45.62
C PRO A 137 36.77 1.44 -46.14
#